data_AF-A0A1L5KYV0-F1
#
_entry.id   AF-A0A1L5KYV0-F1
#
_cell.length_a   1.000
_cell.length_b   1.000
_cell.length_c   1.000
_cell.angle_alpha   90.00
_cell.angle_beta   90.00
_cell.angle_gamma   90.00
#
_symmetry.space_group_name_H-M   'P 1'
#
loop_
_entity.id
_entity.type
_entity.pdbx_description
1 polymer ?
#
loop_
_entity_poly.entity_id
_entity_poly.type
_entity_poly.pdbx_seq_one_letter_code
_entity_poly.pdbx_strand_id
1 'polypeptide(L)' 'MQRKPYPAPVVKLNPEVKDFYQFTTDDLIVENYETWPQIKNIPIAV' A
#
# COMPACT_ATOMS: atom_id res chain seq x y z
N MET A 1 -5.16 6.51 -21.34
CA MET A 1 -5.27 5.36 -20.40
C MET A 1 -4.30 4.27 -20.83
N GLN A 2 -3.03 4.36 -20.44
CA GLN A 2 -1.96 3.52 -21.00
C GLN A 2 -1.41 2.46 -20.02
N ARG A 3 -1.88 2.46 -18.76
CA ARG A 3 -1.43 1.51 -17.73
C ARG A 3 -2.48 0.40 -17.58
N LYS A 4 -2.10 -0.83 -17.89
CA LYS A 4 -2.94 -2.01 -17.62
C LYS A 4 -2.94 -2.28 -16.10
N PRO A 5 -4.08 -2.63 -15.48
CA PRO A 5 -4.10 -3.04 -14.08
C PRO A 5 -3.28 -4.31 -13.85
N TYR A 6 -2.50 -4.33 -12.77
CA TYR A 6 -1.88 -5.54 -12.23
C TYR A 6 -2.88 -6.30 -11.34
N PRO A 7 -2.62 -7.57 -11.02
CA PRO A 7 -3.35 -8.29 -9.97
C PRO A 7 -3.35 -7.51 -8.65
N ALA A 8 -4.40 -7.70 -7.85
CA ALA A 8 -4.47 -7.07 -6.53
C ALA A 8 -3.42 -7.67 -5.58
N PRO A 9 -2.74 -6.85 -4.76
CA PRO A 9 -1.82 -7.36 -3.75
C PRO A 9 -2.59 -8.03 -2.61
N VAL A 10 -1.86 -8.77 -1.77
CA VAL A 10 -2.39 -9.29 -0.51
C VAL A 10 -1.88 -8.42 0.63
N VAL A 11 -2.80 -7.91 1.45
CA VAL A 11 -2.46 -7.15 2.66
C VAL A 11 -2.68 -8.04 3.88
N LYS A 12 -1.67 -8.12 4.75
CA LYS A 12 -1.74 -8.82 6.03
C LYS A 12 -1.35 -7.86 7.15
N LEU A 13 -1.97 -8.03 8.30
CA LEU A 13 -1.64 -7.33 9.53
C LEU A 13 -0.99 -8.31 10.49
N ASN A 14 -0.04 -7.84 11.30
CA ASN A 14 0.56 -8.64 12.37
C ASN A 14 -0.55 -9.14 13.32
N PRO A 15 -0.76 -10.47 13.45
CA PRO A 15 -1.82 -11.00 14.29
C PRO A 15 -1.55 -10.84 15.79
N GLU A 16 -0.31 -10.54 16.20
CA GLU A 16 0.06 -10.37 17.60
C GLU A 16 -0.39 -9.02 18.18
N VAL A 17 -0.54 -7.99 17.34
CA VAL A 17 -1.04 -6.68 17.74
C VAL A 17 -2.57 -6.72 17.85
N LYS A 18 -3.09 -6.43 19.04
CA LYS A 18 -4.53 -6.47 19.34
C LYS A 18 -5.15 -5.11 19.64
N ASP A 19 -4.34 -4.08 19.85
CA ASP A 19 -4.79 -2.69 20.02
C ASP A 19 -4.57 -1.92 18.72
N PHE A 20 -5.62 -1.24 18.26
CA PHE A 20 -5.59 -0.42 17.06
C PHE A 20 -4.52 0.67 17.10
N TYR A 21 -4.26 1.26 18.26
CA TYR A 21 -3.29 2.36 18.39
C TYR A 21 -1.84 1.90 18.53
N GLN A 22 -1.61 0.58 18.63
CA GLN A 22 -0.27 -0.01 18.74
C GLN A 22 0.32 -0.41 17.39
N PHE A 23 -0.46 -0.38 16.30
CA PHE A 23 0.05 -0.69 14.97
C PHE A 23 1.12 0.32 14.54
N THR A 24 2.23 -0.23 14.03
CA THR A 24 3.31 0.51 13.39
C THR A 24 3.40 0.14 11.92
N THR A 25 4.23 0.84 11.14
CA THR A 25 4.45 0.50 9.72
C THR A 25 5.00 -0.92 9.54
N ASP A 26 5.71 -1.43 10.54
CA ASP A 26 6.35 -2.75 10.49
C ASP A 26 5.33 -3.89 10.63
N ASP A 27 4.12 -3.59 11.14
CA ASP A 27 3.04 -4.56 11.31
C ASP A 27 2.17 -4.74 10.07
N LEU A 28 2.43 -3.96 9.00
CA LEU A 28 1.70 -4.01 7.73
C LEU A 28 2.56 -4.70 6.68
N ILE A 29 2.09 -5.86 6.21
CA ILE A 29 2.78 -6.64 5.19
C ILE A 29 1.98 -6.55 3.89
N VAL A 30 2.65 -6.17 2.80
CA VAL A 30 2.06 -6.14 1.46
C VAL A 30 2.82 -7.10 0.56
N GLU A 31 2.18 -8.21 0.22
CA GLU A 31 2.75 -9.24 -0.64
C GLU A 31 2.29 -9.07 -2.09
N ASN A 32 3.18 -9.41 -3.03
CA ASN A 32 2.93 -9.34 -4.47
C ASN A 32 2.50 -7.92 -4.94
N TYR A 33 3.10 -6.88 -4.36
CA TYR A 33 2.82 -5.51 -4.75
C TYR A 33 3.54 -5.15 -6.05
N GLU A 34 2.78 -5.08 -7.14
CA GLU A 34 3.25 -4.62 -8.44
C GLU A 34 2.71 -3.23 -8.73
N THR A 35 3.61 -2.32 -9.13
CA THR A 35 3.24 -0.93 -9.43
C THR A 35 3.94 -0.39 -10.66
N TRP A 36 3.28 0.53 -11.34
CA TRP A 36 3.86 1.28 -12.46
C TRP A 36 4.76 2.41 -11.93
N PRO A 37 5.64 2.99 -12.78
CA PRO A 37 6.43 4.15 -12.38
C PRO A 37 5.57 5.26 -11.77
N GLN A 38 6.00 5.77 -10.62
CA GLN A 38 5.29 6.84 -9.92
C GLN A 38 5.12 8.06 -10.83
N ILE A 39 3.91 8.61 -10.91
CA ILE A 39 3.67 9.88 -11.58
C ILE A 39 4.06 10.99 -10.59
N LYS A 40 5.11 11.73 -10.91
CA LYS A 40 5.59 12.87 -10.11
C LYS A 40 4.95 14.17 -10.63
N ASN A 41 4.86 15.20 -9.79
CA ASN A 41 4.37 16.55 -10.13
C ASN A 41 2.87 16.65 -10.47
N ILE A 42 2.04 15.89 -9.76
CA ILE A 42 0.59 16.10 -9.80
C ILE A 42 0.30 17.37 -8.97
N PRO A 43 -0.39 18.38 -9.52
CA PRO A 43 -0.69 19.61 -8.79
C PRO A 43 -1.58 19.28 -7.58
N ILE A 44 -1.18 19.77 -6.40
CA ILE A 44 -1.97 19.70 -5.18
C ILE A 44 -2.81 20.98 -5.14
N ALA A 45 -4.14 20.86 -5.06
CA ALA A 45 -5.00 21.99 -4.75
C ALA A 45 -4.99 22.20 -3.23
N VAL A 46 -4.70 23.43 -2.81
CA VAL A 46 -4.69 23.88 -1.41
C VAL A 46 -5.94 24.72 -1.16
#